data_AF-A0A660STL1-F1
#
_entry.id   AF-A0A660STL1-F1
#
_cell.length_a   1.000
_cell.length_b   1.000
_cell.length_c   1.000
_cell.angle_alpha   90.00
_cell.angle_beta   90.00
_cell.angle_gamma   90.00
#
_symmetry.space_group_name_H-M   'P 1'
#
loop_
_entity.id
_entity.type
_entity.pdbx_description
1 polymer ?
#
loop_
_entity_poly.entity_id
_entity_poly.type
_entity_poly.pdbx_seq_one_letter_code
_entity_poly.pdbx_strand_id
1 'polypeptide(L)'
;MPFNRTPLKVESDTRSFLGRRTITGKISGEANPGNLTIHLNSTTPFTLHEANFPFEMSPSGASAEVFVGDNPPFPLSLMFTVNNDAQLILSVVGYWTEPEDPPHIIRRDIKDSVSRTVLLEVSI
;
A
#
# COMPACT_ATOMS: atom_id res chain seq x y z
N MET A 1 -26.26 -6.23 0.83
CA MET A 1 -25.71 -6.24 -0.55
C MET A 1 -24.27 -6.72 -0.46
N PRO A 2 -23.77 -7.60 -1.35
CA PRO A 2 -22.41 -8.13 -1.20
C PRO A 2 -21.42 -7.06 -1.66
N PHE A 3 -20.77 -6.38 -0.72
CA PHE A 3 -19.67 -5.46 -1.01
C PHE A 3 -18.43 -6.27 -1.39
N ASN A 4 -18.37 -6.62 -2.68
CA ASN A 4 -17.28 -7.36 -3.29
C ASN A 4 -16.23 -6.34 -3.76
N ARG A 5 -15.20 -6.11 -2.92
CA ARG A 5 -13.92 -5.42 -3.23
C ARG A 5 -14.08 -3.96 -3.64
N THR A 6 -13.60 -3.03 -2.81
CA THR A 6 -13.29 -1.69 -3.31
C THR A 6 -11.87 -1.73 -3.88
N PRO A 7 -11.68 -1.80 -5.22
CA PRO A 7 -10.36 -2.00 -5.78
C PRO A 7 -9.49 -0.77 -5.54
N LEU A 8 -8.32 -0.98 -4.94
CA LEU A 8 -7.24 0.00 -5.04
C LEU A 8 -6.73 0.01 -6.48
N LYS A 9 -6.48 1.20 -6.99
CA LYS A 9 -5.82 1.44 -8.28
C LYS A 9 -4.43 2.00 -7.99
N VAL A 10 -3.43 1.36 -8.56
CA VAL A 10 -2.04 1.81 -8.50
C VAL A 10 -1.62 2.20 -9.91
N GLU A 11 -1.19 3.44 -10.08
CA GLU A 11 -0.57 3.95 -11.29
C GLU A 11 0.89 4.26 -10.98
N SER A 12 1.81 3.99 -11.91
CA SER A 12 3.23 4.26 -11.72
C SER A 12 3.85 4.89 -12.96
N ASP A 13 4.72 5.86 -12.74
CA ASP A 13 5.65 6.41 -13.73
C ASP A 13 7.09 6.17 -13.27
N THR A 14 7.99 5.92 -14.21
CA THR A 14 9.37 5.56 -13.91
C THR A 14 10.32 6.41 -14.74
N ARG A 15 11.31 7.01 -14.07
CA ARG A 15 12.36 7.82 -14.69
C ARG A 15 13.73 7.34 -14.24
N SER A 16 14.65 7.22 -15.18
CA SER A 16 16.00 6.74 -14.90
C SER A 16 17.04 7.83 -15.18
N PHE A 17 17.99 8.01 -14.26
CA PHE A 17 19.10 8.96 -14.39
C PHE A 17 20.33 8.46 -13.63
N LEU A 18 21.49 8.44 -14.28
CA LEU A 18 22.80 8.07 -13.70
C LEU A 18 22.77 6.84 -12.78
N GLY A 19 22.33 5.69 -13.30
CA GLY A 19 22.33 4.42 -12.57
C GLY A 19 21.23 4.30 -11.50
N ARG A 20 20.38 5.32 -11.36
CA ARG A 20 19.25 5.34 -10.43
C ARG A 20 17.93 5.44 -11.16
N ARG A 21 16.93 4.75 -10.64
CA ARG A 21 15.56 4.68 -11.13
C ARG A 21 14.63 5.26 -10.08
N THR A 22 14.01 6.41 -10.38
CA THR A 22 12.96 6.99 -9.55
C THR A 22 11.60 6.51 -10.06
N ILE A 23 10.82 5.94 -9.15
CA ILE A 23 9.49 5.43 -9.41
C ILE A 23 8.53 6.32 -8.63
N THR A 24 7.54 6.87 -9.33
CA THR A 24 6.46 7.65 -8.74
C THR A 24 5.17 6.85 -8.88
N GLY A 25 4.59 6.46 -7.75
CA GLY A 25 3.31 5.75 -7.67
C GLY A 25 2.18 6.66 -7.23
N LYS A 26 0.97 6.40 -7.71
CA LYS A 26 -0.27 7.00 -7.20
C LYS A 26 -1.23 5.89 -6.82
N ILE A 27 -1.58 5.82 -5.55
CA ILE A 27 -2.59 4.90 -5.03
C ILE A 27 -3.90 5.67 -4.88
N SER A 28 -4.95 5.12 -5.47
CA SER A 28 -6.31 5.68 -5.45
C SER A 28 -7.34 4.56 -5.39
N GLY A 29 -8.62 4.87 -5.27
CA GLY A 29 -9.69 3.90 -5.12
C GLY A 29 -11.02 4.57 -4.81
N GLU A 30 -12.08 3.79 -4.69
CA GLU A 30 -13.43 4.35 -4.44
C GLU A 30 -13.68 4.66 -2.95
N ALA A 31 -12.85 4.12 -2.05
CA ALA A 31 -12.95 4.35 -0.61
C ALA A 31 -11.58 4.58 0.02
N ASN A 32 -11.53 5.48 1.01
CA ASN A 32 -10.31 5.82 1.73
C ASN A 32 -9.99 4.73 2.76
N PRO A 33 -8.85 4.03 2.65
CA PRO A 33 -8.43 3.08 3.67
C PRO A 33 -8.06 3.83 4.96
N GLY A 34 -8.41 3.26 6.11
CA GLY A 34 -7.97 3.74 7.42
C GLY A 34 -6.48 3.47 7.66
N ASN A 35 -5.91 2.45 7.02
CA ASN A 35 -4.48 2.16 7.05
C ASN A 35 -4.01 1.59 5.69
N LEU A 36 -2.79 1.94 5.28
CA LEU A 36 -2.13 1.39 4.09
C LEU A 36 -0.79 0.78 4.48
N THR A 37 -0.60 -0.49 4.13
CA THR A 37 0.71 -1.15 4.19
C THR A 37 1.27 -1.29 2.78
N ILE A 38 2.52 -0.87 2.61
CA ILE A 38 3.20 -0.88 1.32
C ILE A 38 4.50 -1.64 1.45
N HIS A 39 4.70 -2.63 0.57
CA HIS A 39 5.94 -3.38 0.49
C HIS A 39 6.54 -3.28 -0.91
N LEU A 40 7.85 -3.11 -0.96
CA LEU A 40 8.66 -3.27 -2.15
C LEU A 40 9.39 -4.60 -2.04
N ASN A 41 9.14 -5.51 -2.97
CA ASN A 41 9.75 -6.83 -2.99
C ASN A 41 10.58 -7.02 -4.26
N SER A 42 11.71 -7.71 -4.15
CA SER A 42 12.58 -8.05 -5.26
C SER A 42 13.10 -9.48 -5.09
N THR A 43 13.35 -10.16 -6.20
CA THR A 43 14.04 -11.46 -6.18
C THR A 43 15.53 -11.34 -5.87
N THR A 44 16.11 -10.16 -6.02
CA THR A 44 17.52 -9.86 -5.75
C THR A 44 17.64 -8.67 -4.80
N PRO A 45 18.71 -8.59 -3.97
CA PRO A 45 18.93 -7.42 -3.12
C PRO A 45 18.96 -6.13 -3.95
N PHE A 46 18.34 -5.08 -3.43
CA PHE A 46 18.32 -3.76 -4.04
C PHE A 46 18.66 -2.69 -3.01
N THR A 47 19.04 -1.50 -3.49
CA THR A 47 19.28 -0.35 -2.63
C THR A 47 18.14 0.65 -2.81
N LEU A 48 17.44 0.95 -1.72
CA LEU A 48 16.50 2.06 -1.64
C LEU A 48 17.28 3.32 -1.23
N HIS A 49 17.55 4.19 -2.20
CA HIS A 49 18.33 5.40 -1.99
C HIS A 49 17.53 6.51 -1.31
N GLU A 50 16.26 6.61 -1.66
CA GLU A 50 15.37 7.68 -1.20
C GLU A 50 13.92 7.20 -1.27
N ALA A 51 13.09 7.66 -0.33
CA ALA A 51 11.64 7.55 -0.40
C ALA A 51 10.99 8.77 0.26
N ASN A 52 9.78 9.13 -0.19
CA ASN A 52 9.02 10.24 0.40
C ASN A 52 8.27 9.86 1.69
N PHE A 53 8.34 8.59 2.10
CA PHE A 53 7.84 8.10 3.38
C PHE A 53 8.97 7.37 4.14
N PRO A 54 8.90 7.30 5.47
CA PRO A 54 9.77 6.44 6.26
C PRO A 54 9.71 5.00 5.75
N PHE A 55 10.85 4.32 5.74
CA PHE A 55 10.95 2.94 5.30
C PHE A 55 11.98 2.18 6.11
N GLU A 56 11.85 0.86 6.10
CA GLU A 56 12.83 -0.06 6.64
C GLU A 56 13.19 -1.12 5.61
N MET A 57 14.49 -1.32 5.40
CA MET A 57 15.00 -2.39 4.55
C MET A 57 15.10 -3.67 5.37
N SER A 58 14.62 -4.78 4.82
CA SER A 58 14.88 -6.10 5.40
C SER A 58 16.39 -6.40 5.47
N PRO A 59 16.84 -7.24 6.42
CA PRO A 59 18.26 -7.61 6.54
C PRO A 59 18.86 -8.25 5.28
N SER A 60 18.03 -8.89 4.45
CA SER A 60 18.46 -9.48 3.17
C SER A 60 18.63 -8.45 2.05
N GLY A 61 18.10 -7.24 2.22
CA GLY A 61 18.05 -6.20 1.19
C GLY A 61 17.08 -6.49 0.04
N ALA A 62 16.32 -7.59 0.10
CA ALA A 62 15.42 -8.01 -0.98
C ALA A 62 13.98 -7.47 -0.82
N SER A 63 13.66 -6.91 0.35
CA SER A 63 12.37 -6.27 0.61
C SER A 63 12.53 -4.99 1.42
N ALA A 64 11.60 -4.07 1.23
CA ALA A 64 11.46 -2.85 2.03
C ALA A 64 9.99 -2.65 2.42
N GLU A 65 9.76 -2.24 3.66
CA GLU A 65 8.45 -1.80 4.15
C GLU A 65 8.41 -0.28 4.19
N VAL A 66 7.32 0.30 3.68
CA VAL A 66 7.10 1.76 3.64
C VAL A 66 5.95 2.11 4.59
N PHE A 67 6.23 2.98 5.55
CA PHE A 67 5.30 3.35 6.62
C PHE A 67 4.57 4.66 6.30
N VAL A 68 3.28 4.56 5.96
CA VAL A 68 2.43 5.74 5.67
C VAL A 68 1.75 6.28 6.92
N GLY A 69 1.49 5.40 7.90
CA GLY A 69 0.76 5.71 9.13
C GLY A 69 -0.76 5.55 9.00
N ASP A 70 -1.47 5.96 10.04
CA ASP A 70 -2.92 5.87 10.13
C ASP A 70 -3.62 7.04 9.43
N ASN A 71 -4.80 6.76 8.86
CA ASN A 71 -5.60 7.69 8.05
C ASN A 71 -4.77 8.39 6.96
N PRO A 72 -4.14 7.62 6.06
CA PRO A 72 -3.27 8.18 5.03
C PRO A 72 -4.02 9.16 4.13
N PRO A 73 -3.36 10.21 3.62
CA PRO A 73 -3.96 11.07 2.62
C PRO A 73 -4.33 10.22 1.39
N PHE A 74 -5.56 10.41 0.88
CA PHE A 74 -6.08 9.62 -0.24
C PHE A 74 -6.67 10.54 -1.32
N PRO A 75 -6.20 10.46 -2.58
CA PRO A 75 -5.19 9.55 -3.11
C PRO A 75 -3.78 9.78 -2.54
N LEU A 76 -2.99 8.72 -2.45
CA LEU A 76 -1.64 8.73 -1.89
C LEU A 76 -0.61 8.76 -3.02
N SER A 77 0.34 9.69 -2.96
CA SER A 77 1.48 9.75 -3.89
C SER A 77 2.72 9.16 -3.23
N LEU A 78 3.27 8.11 -3.83
CA LEU A 78 4.51 7.46 -3.42
C LEU A 78 5.64 7.85 -4.36
N MET A 79 6.83 8.03 -3.82
CA MET A 79 8.03 8.24 -4.61
C MET A 79 9.18 7.53 -3.93
N PHE A 80 9.90 6.71 -4.71
CA PHE A 80 11.11 6.06 -4.24
C PHE A 80 12.15 5.98 -5.35
N THR A 81 13.42 6.01 -4.96
CA THR A 81 14.58 5.92 -5.86
C THR A 81 15.40 4.69 -5.52
N VAL A 82 15.64 3.85 -6.52
CA VAL A 82 16.37 2.58 -6.40
C VAL A 82 17.50 2.49 -7.43
N ASN A 83 18.33 1.44 -7.35
CA ASN A 83 19.27 1.10 -8.41
C ASN A 83 18.55 0.66 -9.69
N ASN A 84 19.10 1.03 -10.85
CA ASN A 84 18.45 0.82 -12.16
C ASN A 84 18.12 -0.64 -12.49
N ASP A 85 18.94 -1.57 -12.01
CA ASP A 85 18.86 -3.01 -12.27
C ASP A 85 17.91 -3.74 -11.28
N ALA A 86 17.38 -3.04 -10.27
CA ALA A 86 16.41 -3.62 -9.34
C ALA A 86 15.10 -3.99 -10.05
N GLN A 87 14.66 -5.23 -9.90
CA GLN A 87 13.34 -5.70 -10.36
C GLN A 87 12.38 -5.71 -9.18
N LEU A 88 11.35 -4.84 -9.21
CA LEU A 88 10.51 -4.61 -8.04
C LEU A 88 9.07 -5.03 -8.26
N ILE A 89 8.46 -5.48 -7.18
CA ILE A 89 7.03 -5.72 -7.05
C ILE A 89 6.54 -4.82 -5.92
N LEU A 90 5.62 -3.92 -6.25
CA LEU A 90 4.92 -3.07 -5.29
C LEU A 90 3.67 -3.80 -4.83
N SER A 91 3.64 -4.14 -3.55
CA SER A 91 2.46 -4.72 -2.91
C SER A 91 1.79 -3.65 -2.04
N VAL A 92 0.50 -3.43 -2.25
CA VAL A 92 -0.30 -2.44 -1.53
C VAL A 92 -1.47 -3.15 -0.87
N VAL A 93 -1.58 -3.01 0.44
CA VAL A 93 -2.64 -3.61 1.25
C VAL A 93 -3.39 -2.48 1.93
N GLY A 94 -4.68 -2.35 1.61
CA GLY A 94 -5.56 -1.38 2.25
C GLY A 94 -6.38 -2.04 3.35
N TYR A 95 -6.51 -1.35 4.47
CA TYR A 95 -7.41 -1.71 5.56
C TYR A 95 -8.45 -0.61 5.71
N TRP A 96 -9.72 -0.97 5.67
CA TRP A 96 -10.83 -0.07 5.93
C TRP A 96 -11.41 -0.44 7.29
N THR A 97 -11.52 0.55 8.17
CA THR A 97 -12.45 0.46 9.28
C THR A 97 -13.83 0.52 8.65
N GLU A 98 -14.66 -0.52 8.80
CA GLU A 98 -16.08 -0.35 8.49
C GLU A 98 -16.55 0.87 9.31
N PRO A 99 -17.07 1.95 8.69
CA PRO A 99 -17.79 2.92 9.48
C PRO A 99 -18.84 2.12 10.24
N GLU A 100 -18.93 2.31 11.56
CA GLU A 100 -20.03 1.75 12.34
C GLU A 100 -21.29 1.86 11.49
N ASP A 101 -21.96 0.73 11.23
CA ASP A 101 -23.24 0.74 10.52
C ASP A 101 -24.05 1.93 11.09
N PRO A 102 -24.68 2.76 10.22
CA PRO A 102 -25.48 3.90 10.68
C PRO A 102 -26.38 3.39 11.80
N PRO A 103 -26.42 4.05 12.98
CA PRO A 103 -26.79 3.42 14.25
C PRO A 103 -27.95 2.46 14.07
N HIS A 104 -27.64 1.17 13.95
CA HIS A 104 -28.68 0.16 13.92
C HIS A 104 -29.23 0.10 15.34
N ILE A 105 -30.53 0.36 15.47
CA ILE A 105 -31.26 0.15 16.72
C ILE A 105 -31.00 -1.30 17.15
N ILE A 106 -30.13 -1.47 18.16
CA ILE A 106 -29.76 -2.78 18.68
C ILE A 106 -30.99 -3.42 19.32
N ARG A 107 -31.51 -4.50 18.73
CA ARG A 107 -32.22 -5.53 19.50
C ARG A 107 -31.17 -6.40 20.18
N ARG A 108 -31.28 -6.58 21.50
CA ARG A 108 -30.24 -7.06 22.44
C ARG A 108 -29.76 -8.51 22.24
N ASP A 109 -30.12 -9.19 21.16
CA ASP A 109 -30.15 -10.66 21.17
C ASP A 109 -29.06 -11.34 20.32
N ILE A 110 -28.20 -10.61 19.60
CA ILE A 110 -27.22 -11.24 18.70
C ILE A 110 -25.85 -10.53 18.78
N LYS A 111 -24.81 -11.31 19.08
CA LYS A 111 -23.40 -10.92 18.99
C LYS A 111 -22.83 -11.41 17.66
N ASP A 112 -22.16 -10.54 16.92
CA ASP A 112 -20.97 -10.94 16.15
C ASP A 112 -20.14 -9.71 15.76
N SER A 113 -18.82 -9.91 15.69
CA SER A 113 -17.84 -8.90 15.26
C SER A 113 -16.82 -9.56 14.32
N VAL A 114 -16.65 -9.02 13.11
CA VAL A 114 -15.76 -9.56 12.07
C VAL A 114 -14.90 -8.44 11.49
N SER A 115 -13.56 -8.60 11.50
CA SER A 115 -12.61 -7.75 10.77
C SER A 115 -12.25 -8.36 9.40
N ARG A 116 -11.78 -7.55 8.42
CA ARG A 116 -11.46 -7.98 7.03
C ARG A 116 -10.15 -7.36 6.48
N THR A 117 -9.47 -8.08 5.57
CA THR A 117 -8.16 -7.71 4.95
C THR A 117 -8.21 -7.91 3.42
N VAL A 118 -7.60 -7.01 2.61
CA VAL A 118 -7.51 -7.14 1.13
C VAL A 118 -6.10 -6.79 0.63
N LEU A 119 -5.54 -7.62 -0.27
CA LEU A 119 -4.16 -7.53 -0.81
C LEU A 119 -4.14 -7.31 -2.33
N LEU A 120 -3.27 -6.41 -2.84
CA LEU A 120 -3.02 -6.14 -4.26
C LEU A 120 -1.51 -6.12 -4.56
N GLU A 121 -1.07 -6.82 -5.62
CA GLU A 121 0.33 -6.88 -6.08
C GLU A 121 0.47 -6.33 -7.50
N VAL A 122 1.47 -5.48 -7.75
CA VAL A 122 1.76 -4.89 -9.06
C VAL A 122 3.27 -4.96 -9.35
N SER A 123 3.66 -5.46 -10.52
CA SER A 123 5.05 -5.47 -10.98
C SER A 123 5.43 -4.11 -11.61
N ILE A 124 6.58 -3.53 -11.20
CA ILE A 124 7.02 -2.17 -11.56
C ILE A 124 8.52 -2.02 -11.87
#